data_AF-A0A7C0UYQ9-F1
#
_entry.id   AF-A0A7C0UYQ9-F1
#
_cell.length_a   1.000
_cell.length_b   1.000
_cell.length_c   1.000
_cell.angle_alpha   90.00
_cell.angle_beta   90.00
_cell.angle_gamma   90.00
#
_symmetry.space_group_name_H-M   'P 1'
#
loop_
_entity.id
_entity.type
_entity.pdbx_description
1 polymer ?
#
loop_
_entity_poly.entity_id
_entity_poly.type
_entity_poly.pdbx_seq_one_letter_code
_entity_poly.pdbx_strand_id
1 'polypeptide(L)'
;VVVIGATNRPDIIDPALLRPGRFDRVIFVPPPDAKARLEILKVHTRKMPLANDVNLEQVAELTEGYTGADLAALCREAALTALRGAGKPTKVTMDHFKKALETVKPSITKEDVERYKHIEEEFRKILT
;
A
#
# COMPACT_ATOMS: atom_id res chain seq x y z
N VAL A 1 5.39 -16.06 -25.26
CA VAL A 1 5.02 -16.26 -23.84
C VAL A 1 5.77 -15.22 -23.03
N VAL A 2 5.13 -14.56 -22.06
CA VAL A 2 5.77 -13.63 -21.11
C VAL A 2 5.65 -14.25 -19.72
N VAL A 3 6.73 -14.25 -18.95
CA VAL A 3 6.75 -14.79 -17.58
C VAL A 3 7.01 -13.64 -16.60
N ILE A 4 6.18 -13.54 -15.57
CA ILE A 4 6.30 -12.53 -14.50
C ILE A 4 6.42 -13.27 -13.18
N GLY A 5 7.46 -12.95 -12.41
CA GLY A 5 7.65 -13.43 -11.04
C GLY A 5 7.56 -12.27 -10.04
N ALA A 6 7.15 -12.56 -8.81
CA ALA A 6 7.12 -11.59 -7.71
C ALA A 6 7.69 -12.25 -6.44
N THR A 7 8.49 -11.51 -5.69
CA THR A 7 9.06 -11.96 -4.40
C THR A 7 9.16 -10.79 -3.44
N ASN A 8 9.01 -11.07 -2.14
CA ASN A 8 9.36 -10.15 -1.06
C ASN A 8 10.75 -10.45 -0.48
N ARG A 9 11.40 -11.53 -0.94
CA ARG A 9 12.71 -12.00 -0.52
C ARG A 9 13.60 -12.27 -1.73
N PRO A 10 14.16 -11.23 -2.34
CA PRO A 10 15.03 -11.41 -3.50
C PRO A 10 16.38 -12.03 -3.09
N ASP A 11 16.81 -11.86 -1.83
CA ASP A 11 18.02 -12.42 -1.22
C ASP A 11 18.15 -13.95 -1.31
N ILE A 12 17.04 -14.67 -1.39
CA ILE A 12 17.02 -16.15 -1.47
C ILE A 12 16.79 -16.69 -2.88
N ILE A 13 16.68 -15.82 -3.89
CA ILE A 13 16.53 -16.26 -5.28
C ILE A 13 17.87 -16.81 -5.78
N ASP A 14 17.83 -17.97 -6.44
CA ASP A 14 19.00 -18.54 -7.12
C ASP A 14 19.52 -17.54 -8.18
N PRO A 15 20.77 -17.06 -8.08
CA PRO A 15 21.35 -16.14 -9.05
C PRO A 15 21.33 -16.65 -10.50
N ALA A 16 21.26 -17.96 -10.72
CA ALA A 16 21.15 -18.55 -12.06
C ALA A 16 19.84 -18.16 -12.78
N LEU A 17 18.78 -17.86 -12.03
CA LEU A 17 17.48 -17.42 -12.54
C LEU A 17 17.49 -15.96 -13.03
N LEU A 18 18.45 -15.15 -12.58
CA LEU A 18 18.58 -13.72 -12.95
C LEU A 18 19.50 -13.50 -14.17
N ARG A 19 20.10 -14.56 -14.70
CA ARG A 19 20.95 -14.48 -15.89
C ARG A 19 20.13 -14.14 -17.14
N PRO A 20 20.75 -13.54 -18.18
CA PRO A 20 20.08 -13.23 -19.45
C PRO A 20 19.28 -14.41 -20.04
N GLY A 21 18.08 -14.13 -20.52
CA GLY A 21 17.15 -15.12 -21.08
C GLY A 21 16.22 -15.82 -20.08
N ARG A 22 16.23 -15.41 -18.79
CA ARG A 22 15.30 -15.88 -17.74
C ARG A 22 14.57 -14.69 -17.11
N PHE A 23 14.76 -14.42 -15.82
CA PHE A 23 14.30 -13.19 -15.16
C PHE A 23 15.36 -12.10 -15.28
N ASP A 24 15.63 -11.70 -16.52
CA ASP A 24 16.68 -10.70 -16.85
C ASP A 24 16.19 -9.24 -16.77
N ARG A 25 14.91 -9.04 -16.39
CA ARG A 25 14.32 -7.74 -16.05
C ARG A 25 13.81 -7.78 -14.61
N VAL A 26 14.43 -7.00 -13.73
CA VAL A 26 13.98 -6.83 -12.34
C VAL A 26 13.38 -5.44 -12.19
N ILE A 27 12.18 -5.37 -11.61
CA ILE A 27 11.47 -4.13 -11.32
C ILE A 27 11.28 -4.06 -9.81
N PHE A 28 11.89 -3.04 -9.20
CA PHE A 28 11.64 -2.75 -7.79
C PHE A 28 10.32 -1.98 -7.63
N VAL A 29 9.51 -2.40 -6.66
CA VAL A 29 8.23 -1.78 -6.34
C VAL A 29 8.35 -1.12 -4.96
N PRO A 30 8.55 0.20 -4.89
CA PRO A 30 8.69 0.89 -3.62
C PRO A 30 7.35 0.99 -2.88
N PRO A 31 7.37 1.24 -1.55
CA PRO A 31 6.19 1.69 -0.82
C PRO A 31 5.58 2.96 -1.43
N PRO A 32 4.25 3.15 -1.35
CA PRO A 32 3.58 4.27 -2.00
C PRO A 32 3.90 5.61 -1.34
N ASP A 33 4.24 6.60 -2.17
CA ASP A 33 4.30 8.01 -1.76
C ASP A 33 2.90 8.60 -1.49
N ALA A 34 2.82 9.84 -1.00
CA ALA A 34 1.54 10.47 -0.65
C ALA A 34 0.56 10.54 -1.85
N LYS A 35 1.06 10.76 -3.07
CA LYS A 35 0.23 10.83 -4.28
C LYS A 35 -0.29 9.44 -4.66
N ALA A 36 0.57 8.42 -4.60
CA ALA A 36 0.19 7.04 -4.83
C ALA A 36 -0.82 6.56 -3.78
N ARG A 37 -0.65 6.91 -2.50
CA ARG A 37 -1.62 6.62 -1.44
C ARG A 37 -2.98 7.26 -1.70
N LEU A 38 -3.01 8.51 -2.17
CA LEU A 38 -4.25 9.16 -2.59
C LEU A 38 -4.96 8.39 -3.71
N GLU A 39 -4.24 7.97 -4.74
CA GLU A 39 -4.83 7.20 -5.85
C GLU A 39 -5.32 5.82 -5.39
N ILE A 40 -4.59 5.15 -4.50
CA ILE A 40 -5.02 3.89 -3.87
C ILE A 40 -6.31 4.11 -3.06
N LEU A 41 -6.37 5.16 -2.24
CA LEU A 41 -7.57 5.53 -1.48
C LEU A 41 -8.76 5.78 -2.41
N LYS A 42 -8.58 6.52 -3.51
CA LYS A 42 -9.64 6.74 -4.52
C LYS A 42 -10.13 5.44 -5.14
N VAL A 43 -9.25 4.46 -5.39
CA VAL A 43 -9.64 3.14 -5.88
C VAL A 43 -10.48 2.39 -4.85
N HIS A 44 -10.03 2.31 -3.61
CA HIS A 44 -10.74 1.57 -2.55
C HIS A 44 -12.04 2.24 -2.11
N THR A 45 -12.13 3.56 -2.22
CA THR A 45 -13.34 4.33 -1.89
C THR A 45 -14.31 4.53 -3.05
N ARG A 46 -13.98 4.11 -4.27
CA ARG A 46 -14.79 4.34 -5.48
C ARG A 46 -16.26 3.90 -5.36
N LYS A 47 -16.53 2.84 -4.60
CA LYS A 47 -17.88 2.30 -4.37
C LYS A 47 -18.40 2.58 -2.95
N MET A 48 -17.65 3.31 -2.14
CA MET A 48 -18.04 3.65 -0.78
C MET A 48 -18.92 4.90 -0.80
N PRO A 49 -20.06 4.91 -0.08
CA PRO A 49 -20.88 6.11 0.04
C PRO A 49 -20.15 7.11 0.96
N LEU A 50 -19.31 7.98 0.41
CA LEU A 50 -18.61 9.00 1.20
C LEU A 50 -19.55 10.18 1.52
N ALA A 51 -19.38 10.75 2.71
CA ALA A 51 -19.98 12.02 3.08
C ALA A 51 -19.12 13.20 2.56
N ASN A 52 -19.72 14.39 2.48
CA ASN A 52 -19.09 15.57 1.87
C ASN A 52 -17.90 16.10 2.68
N ASP A 53 -17.75 15.69 3.93
CA ASP A 53 -16.67 16.06 4.83
C ASP A 53 -15.40 15.20 4.64
N VAL A 54 -15.46 14.14 3.84
CA VAL A 54 -14.31 13.26 3.61
C VAL A 54 -13.32 13.91 2.66
N ASN A 55 -12.12 14.17 3.17
CA ASN A 55 -10.97 14.64 2.40
C ASN A 55 -9.92 13.53 2.29
N LEU A 56 -9.81 12.91 1.11
CA LEU A 56 -8.89 11.79 0.89
C LEU A 56 -7.43 12.22 0.79
N GLU A 57 -7.17 13.45 0.35
CA GLU A 57 -5.85 14.06 0.35
C GLU A 57 -5.31 14.15 1.79
N GLN A 58 -6.14 14.60 2.73
CA GLN A 58 -5.79 14.63 4.15
C GLN A 58 -5.55 13.22 4.71
N VAL A 59 -6.34 12.22 4.33
CA VAL A 59 -6.10 10.82 4.74
C VAL A 59 -4.78 10.30 4.16
N ALA A 60 -4.43 10.66 2.92
CA ALA A 60 -3.18 10.25 2.29
C ALA A 60 -1.95 10.83 3.02
N GLU A 61 -2.05 12.07 3.52
CA GLU A 61 -1.01 12.71 4.34
C GLU A 61 -0.83 12.00 5.68
N LEU A 62 -1.93 11.61 6.34
CA LEU A 62 -1.91 10.93 7.65
C LEU A 62 -1.47 9.46 7.61
N THR A 63 -1.31 8.89 6.42
CA THR A 63 -1.03 7.46 6.20
C THR A 63 0.40 7.19 5.74
N GLU A 64 1.37 7.99 6.19
CA GLU A 64 2.78 7.70 5.96
C GLU A 64 3.15 6.29 6.49
N GLY A 65 3.90 5.52 5.70
CA GLY A 65 4.27 4.13 6.01
C GLY A 65 3.19 3.09 5.70
N TYR A 66 2.02 3.49 5.20
CA TYR A 66 0.98 2.53 4.80
C TYR A 66 1.30 1.91 3.44
N THR A 67 1.07 0.60 3.35
CA THR A 67 1.03 -0.14 2.08
C THR A 67 -0.34 -0.02 1.42
N GLY A 68 -0.45 -0.50 0.17
CA GLY A 68 -1.76 -0.63 -0.47
C GLY A 68 -2.72 -1.54 0.32
N ALA A 69 -2.21 -2.58 0.97
CA ALA A 69 -3.01 -3.45 1.82
C ALA A 69 -3.52 -2.73 3.08
N ASP A 70 -2.67 -1.92 3.71
CA ASP A 70 -3.06 -1.13 4.89
C ASP A 70 -4.13 -0.09 4.53
N LEU A 71 -4.01 0.58 3.39
CA LEU A 71 -5.02 1.54 2.91
C LEU A 71 -6.36 0.87 2.59
N ALA A 72 -6.32 -0.33 2.02
CA ALA A 72 -7.52 -1.14 1.79
C ALA A 72 -8.19 -1.53 3.13
N ALA A 73 -7.39 -1.94 4.12
CA ALA A 73 -7.85 -2.25 5.47
C ALA A 73 -8.43 -1.02 6.16
N LEU A 74 -7.79 0.14 6.03
CA LEU A 74 -8.26 1.42 6.57
C LEU A 74 -9.64 1.79 6.03
N CYS A 75 -9.82 1.72 4.71
CA CYS A 75 -11.12 1.99 4.06
C CYS A 75 -12.20 1.03 4.56
N ARG A 76 -11.85 -0.26 4.70
CA ARG A 76 -12.77 -1.28 5.23
C ARG A 76 -13.15 -1.01 6.68
N GLU A 77 -12.20 -0.65 7.55
CA GLU A 77 -12.48 -0.36 8.96
C GLU A 77 -13.32 0.91 9.12
N ALA A 78 -13.08 1.94 8.29
CA ALA A 78 -13.93 3.13 8.27
C ALA A 78 -15.38 2.80 7.89
N ALA A 79 -15.58 1.93 6.88
CA ALA A 79 -16.91 1.45 6.49
C ALA A 79 -17.60 0.63 7.61
N LEU A 80 -16.85 -0.26 8.27
CA LEU A 80 -17.37 -1.06 9.39
C LEU A 80 -17.72 -0.17 10.59
N THR A 81 -16.90 0.83 10.89
CA THR A 81 -17.15 1.81 11.95
C THR A 81 -18.45 2.57 11.68
N ALA A 82 -18.68 3.01 10.44
CA ALA A 82 -19.92 3.66 10.04
C ALA A 82 -21.15 2.77 10.24
N LEU A 83 -21.05 1.50 9.83
CA LEU A 83 -22.13 0.53 9.95
C LEU A 83 -22.46 0.22 11.41
N ARG A 84 -21.45 0.03 12.27
CA ARG A 84 -21.63 -0.25 13.70
C ARG A 84 -22.32 0.91 14.43
N GLY A 85 -21.96 2.15 14.11
CA GLY A 85 -22.54 3.33 14.77
C GLY A 85 -24.00 3.58 14.42
N ALA A 86 -24.40 3.33 13.17
CA ALA A 86 -25.75 3.62 12.70
C ALA A 86 -26.71 2.42 12.72
N GLY A 87 -26.19 1.18 12.80
CA GLY A 87 -26.98 -0.05 12.70
C GLY A 87 -27.62 -0.30 11.32
N LYS A 88 -27.28 0.52 10.31
CA LYS A 88 -27.77 0.43 8.93
C LYS A 88 -26.72 0.99 7.95
N PRO A 89 -26.81 0.70 6.65
CA PRO A 89 -25.92 1.31 5.65
C PRO A 89 -26.04 2.84 5.69
N THR A 90 -24.92 3.53 5.92
CA THR A 90 -24.82 5.00 5.99
C THR A 90 -23.59 5.50 5.24
N LYS A 91 -23.51 6.83 5.09
CA LYS A 91 -22.33 7.46 4.52
C LYS A 91 -21.14 7.38 5.47
N VAL A 92 -19.96 7.12 4.93
CA VAL A 92 -18.68 7.14 5.66
C VAL A 92 -18.21 8.59 5.77
N THR A 93 -18.02 9.08 6.99
CA THR A 93 -17.57 10.45 7.31
C THR A 93 -16.08 10.48 7.62
N MET A 94 -15.52 11.68 7.75
CA MET A 94 -14.12 11.85 8.13
C MET A 94 -13.84 11.33 9.55
N ASP A 95 -14.82 11.40 10.45
CA ASP A 95 -14.73 10.83 11.80
C ASP A 95 -14.51 9.31 11.78
N HIS A 96 -15.15 8.58 10.86
CA HIS A 96 -14.93 7.14 10.70
C HIS A 96 -13.51 6.82 10.22
N PHE A 97 -12.95 7.65 9.32
CA PHE A 97 -11.54 7.51 8.93
C PHE A 97 -10.59 7.80 10.08
N LYS A 98 -10.85 8.83 10.91
CA LYS A 98 -10.05 9.12 12.11
C LYS A 98 -10.03 7.93 13.08
N LYS A 99 -11.18 7.34 13.37
CA LYS A 99 -11.28 6.13 14.20
C LYS A 99 -10.58 4.93 13.58
N ALA A 100 -10.66 4.77 12.25
CA ALA A 100 -9.97 3.70 11.55
C ALA A 100 -8.43 3.84 11.65
N LEU A 101 -7.88 5.07 11.60
CA LEU A 101 -6.44 5.35 11.78
C LEU A 101 -5.92 5.00 13.19
N GLU A 102 -6.80 4.99 14.19
CA GLU A 102 -6.45 4.54 15.53
C GLU A 102 -6.24 3.02 15.59
N THR A 103 -6.97 2.28 14.75
CA THR A 103 -7.00 0.81 14.76
C THR A 103 -6.02 0.20 13.75
N VAL A 104 -6.03 0.70 12.52
CA VAL A 104 -5.12 0.26 11.47
C VAL A 104 -3.82 1.02 11.64
N LYS A 105 -2.68 0.32 11.74
CA LYS A 105 -1.35 0.90 11.87
C LYS A 105 -0.54 0.64 10.61
N PRO A 106 0.46 1.49 10.28
CA PRO A 106 1.32 1.26 9.14
C PRO A 106 2.08 -0.07 9.32
N SER A 107 2.14 -0.87 8.24
CA SER A 107 2.87 -2.14 8.25
C SER A 107 4.37 -2.00 7.93
N ILE A 108 4.79 -0.83 7.44
CA ILE A 108 6.19 -0.57 7.06
C ILE A 108 6.79 0.46 8.01
N THR A 109 7.94 0.10 8.61
CA THR A 109 8.74 1.03 9.40
C THR A 109 9.76 1.78 8.54
N LYS A 110 10.42 2.81 9.09
CA LYS A 110 11.48 3.52 8.37
C LYS A 110 12.66 2.61 8.05
N GLU A 111 12.99 1.70 8.96
CA GLU A 111 14.05 0.71 8.80
C GLU A 111 13.74 -0.27 7.67
N ASP A 112 12.47 -0.68 7.52
CA ASP A 112 12.05 -1.52 6.38
C ASP A 112 12.26 -0.80 5.04
N VAL A 113 11.94 0.49 4.96
CA VAL A 113 12.16 1.30 3.75
C VAL A 113 13.64 1.37 3.38
N GLU A 114 14.51 1.61 4.37
CA GLU A 114 15.96 1.63 4.16
C GLU A 114 16.49 0.27 3.71
N ARG A 115 16.02 -0.82 4.34
CA ARG A 115 16.36 -2.19 3.92
C ARG A 115 15.99 -2.43 2.46
N TYR A 116 14.78 -2.06 2.03
CA TYR A 116 14.36 -2.27 0.65
C TYR A 116 15.17 -1.45 -0.36
N LYS A 117 15.59 -0.23 -0.01
CA LYS A 117 16.48 0.58 -0.84
C LYS A 117 17.86 -0.06 -1.02
N HIS A 118 18.44 -0.59 0.06
CA HIS A 118 19.72 -1.30 -0.03
C HIS A 118 19.62 -2.53 -0.93
N ILE A 119 18.54 -3.31 -0.78
CA ILE A 119 18.27 -4.47 -1.64
C ILE A 119 18.16 -4.04 -3.11
N GLU A 120 17.46 -2.94 -3.41
CA GLU A 120 17.36 -2.42 -4.78
C GLU A 120 18.74 -2.08 -5.36
N GLU A 121 19.59 -1.38 -4.60
CA GLU A 121 20.93 -0.99 -5.04
C GLU A 121 21.83 -2.21 -5.33
N GLU A 122 21.78 -3.23 -4.48
CA GLU A 122 22.52 -4.49 -4.70
C GLU A 122 22.05 -5.22 -5.95
N PHE A 123 20.74 -5.35 -6.12
CA PHE A 123 20.17 -6.03 -7.28
C PHE A 123 20.42 -5.28 -8.59
N ARG A 124 20.43 -3.94 -8.56
CA ARG A 124 20.75 -3.13 -9.73
C ARG A 124 22.20 -3.35 -10.19
N LYS A 125 23.16 -3.52 -9.26
CA LYS A 125 24.57 -3.81 -9.59
C LYS A 125 24.76 -5.18 -10.24
N ILE A 126 23.92 -6.16 -9.91
CA ILE A 126 23.98 -7.52 -10.49
C ILE A 126 23.55 -7.53 -11.97
N LEU A 127 22.69 -6.58 -12.36
CA LEU A 127 22.08 -6.51 -13.70
C LEU A 127 22.78 -5.54 -14.67
N THR A 128 23.74 -4.75 -14.20
CA THR A 128 24.65 -3.92 -15.01
C THR A 128 25.96 -4.63 -15.26
#